data_AF-A0A1G2QE90-F1
#
_entry.id   AF-A0A1G2QE90-F1
#
_cell.length_a   1.000
_cell.length_b   1.000
_cell.length_c   1.000
_cell.angle_alpha   90.00
_cell.angle_beta   90.00
_cell.angle_gamma   90.00
#
_symmetry.space_group_name_H-M   'P 1'
#
loop_
_entity.id
_entity.type
_entity.pdbx_description
1 polymer ?
#
loop_
_entity_poly.entity_id
_entity_poly.type
_entity_poly.pdbx_seq_one_letter_code
_entity_poly.pdbx_strand_id
1 'polypeptide(L)'
;MKKQNILLLIVVLAVAGSSWWLINEVTPTPVQISEINSFEDCVDAGYPILESYPEQCQTADGRSFTRDIGNANELTNLIVLDSPRPGERVTSPLTITGQARGTWYFEASFPVEIQDESGKTLAQVPAQAQGEWMTEEFVPFAVTIDFAAPISGTGKLILHKDNPSGLPENDNSLIVPLKFTPATTTPITSGCVVGGCSSQLCVEKSAGTDASTCEWSPKYACYQAATCARNTAGQCAWVETPTLKACLAKNTD
;
A
#
# COMPACT_ATOMS: atom_id res chain seq x y z
N MET A 1 -66.50 3.24 21.86
CA MET A 1 -65.40 3.95 21.17
C MET A 1 -65.71 4.00 19.69
N LYS A 2 -65.73 5.18 19.06
CA LYS A 2 -65.99 5.32 17.61
C LYS A 2 -64.92 4.57 16.82
N LYS A 3 -65.30 3.82 15.78
CA LYS A 3 -64.38 3.01 14.93
C LYS A 3 -63.12 3.76 14.50
N GLN A 4 -63.21 5.08 14.34
CA GLN A 4 -62.11 5.97 13.97
C GLN A 4 -61.00 6.04 15.04
N ASN A 5 -61.33 5.94 16.33
CA ASN A 5 -60.35 5.95 17.42
C ASN A 5 -59.62 4.60 17.57
N ILE A 6 -60.24 3.51 17.13
CA ILE A 6 -59.62 2.17 17.12
C ILE A 6 -58.58 2.08 15.99
N LEU A 7 -58.90 2.62 14.81
CA LEU A 7 -57.98 2.64 13.67
C LEU A 7 -56.72 3.47 13.96
N LEU A 8 -56.88 4.63 14.58
CA LEU A 8 -55.75 5.51 14.96
C LEU A 8 -54.81 4.86 15.97
N LEU A 9 -55.35 4.09 16.91
CA LEU A 9 -54.57 3.40 17.94
C LEU A 9 -53.77 2.22 17.36
N ILE A 10 -54.33 1.51 16.37
CA ILE A 10 -53.63 0.43 15.65
C ILE A 10 -52.47 1.00 14.81
N VAL A 11 -52.66 2.14 14.13
CA VAL A 11 -51.59 2.77 13.34
C VAL A 11 -50.44 3.24 14.23
N VAL A 12 -50.73 3.85 15.38
CA VAL A 12 -49.69 4.29 16.33
C VAL A 12 -48.90 3.11 16.88
N LEU A 13 -49.57 2.00 17.23
CA LEU A 13 -48.87 0.79 17.68
C LEU A 13 -48.03 0.13 16.58
N ALA A 14 -48.49 0.17 15.32
CA ALA A 14 -47.73 -0.36 14.20
C ALA A 14 -46.47 0.48 13.91
N VAL A 15 -46.56 1.81 13.99
CA VAL A 15 -45.42 2.71 13.79
C VAL A 15 -44.44 2.64 14.98
N ALA A 16 -44.94 2.54 16.21
CA ALA A 16 -44.06 2.35 17.38
C ALA A 16 -43.35 0.99 17.35
N GLY A 17 -44.05 -0.07 16.92
CA GLY A 17 -43.47 -1.40 16.73
C GLY A 17 -42.41 -1.44 15.62
N SER A 18 -42.65 -0.79 14.48
CA SER A 18 -41.67 -0.72 13.39
C SER A 18 -40.45 0.14 13.76
N SER A 19 -40.65 1.22 14.51
CA SER A 19 -39.55 2.07 15.00
C SER A 19 -38.69 1.34 16.02
N TRP A 20 -39.29 0.53 16.91
CA TRP A 20 -38.53 -0.27 17.88
C TRP A 20 -37.75 -1.41 17.23
N TRP A 21 -38.32 -2.04 16.20
CA TRP A 21 -37.64 -3.10 15.44
C TRP A 21 -36.44 -2.56 14.65
N LEU A 22 -36.57 -1.38 14.03
CA LEU A 22 -35.48 -0.74 13.27
C LEU A 22 -34.30 -0.26 14.15
N ILE A 23 -34.52 0.02 15.44
CA ILE A 23 -33.45 0.45 16.36
C ILE A 23 -32.65 -0.74 16.91
N ASN A 24 -33.25 -1.94 16.98
CA ASN A 24 -32.62 -3.11 17.63
C ASN A 24 -31.81 -4.01 16.67
N GLU A 25 -31.84 -3.80 15.35
CA GLU A 25 -31.09 -4.65 14.40
C GLU A 25 -29.68 -4.14 14.06
N VAL A 26 -29.20 -3.08 14.70
CA VAL A 26 -27.78 -2.68 14.59
C VAL A 26 -26.97 -3.36 15.70
N THR A 27 -26.96 -4.70 15.72
CA THR A 27 -25.94 -5.42 16.49
C THR A 27 -24.67 -5.45 15.63
N PRO A 28 -23.55 -4.85 16.06
CA PRO A 28 -22.29 -4.96 15.34
C PRO A 28 -21.92 -6.44 15.22
N THR A 29 -21.65 -6.89 14.00
CA THR A 29 -21.27 -8.26 13.69
C THR A 29 -20.05 -8.63 14.55
N PRO A 30 -20.08 -9.71 15.36
CA PRO A 30 -18.91 -10.13 16.12
C PRO A 30 -17.81 -10.56 15.15
N VAL A 31 -16.71 -9.80 15.11
CA VAL A 31 -15.51 -10.08 14.30
C VAL A 31 -15.04 -11.49 14.64
N GLN A 32 -15.01 -12.37 13.66
CA GLN A 32 -14.63 -13.78 13.85
C GLN A 32 -13.14 -13.86 14.19
N ILE A 33 -12.83 -14.34 15.40
CA ILE A 33 -11.46 -14.42 15.96
C ILE A 33 -10.47 -15.17 15.04
N SER A 34 -10.95 -16.08 14.20
CA SER A 34 -10.15 -16.87 13.25
C SER A 34 -9.45 -16.07 12.16
N GLU A 35 -9.81 -14.80 11.94
CA GLU A 35 -9.25 -13.98 10.86
C GLU A 35 -8.04 -13.14 11.28
N ILE A 36 -7.75 -13.05 12.58
CA ILE A 36 -6.65 -12.22 13.11
C ILE A 36 -5.33 -13.01 13.04
N ASN A 37 -4.45 -12.64 12.11
CA ASN A 37 -3.18 -13.33 11.88
C ASN A 37 -1.94 -12.41 11.94
N SER A 38 -2.14 -11.11 12.12
CA SER A 38 -1.07 -10.11 12.23
C SER A 38 -1.35 -9.10 13.34
N PHE A 39 -0.32 -8.31 13.67
CA PHE A 39 -0.46 -7.18 14.58
C PHE A 39 -1.51 -6.20 14.05
N GLU A 40 -1.52 -5.95 12.74
CA GLU A 40 -2.46 -5.01 12.14
C GLU A 40 -3.88 -5.55 12.10
N ASP A 41 -4.10 -6.84 11.83
CA ASP A 41 -5.45 -7.41 11.96
C ASP A 41 -5.97 -7.27 13.39
N CYS A 42 -5.08 -7.39 14.39
CA CYS A 42 -5.43 -7.25 15.79
C CYS A 42 -5.82 -5.80 16.13
N VAL A 43 -5.05 -4.83 15.65
CA VAL A 43 -5.35 -3.40 15.85
C VAL A 43 -6.60 -2.98 15.08
N ASP A 44 -6.76 -3.41 13.82
CA ASP A 44 -7.92 -3.10 12.99
C ASP A 44 -9.21 -3.73 13.55
N ALA A 45 -9.09 -4.87 14.24
CA ALA A 45 -10.19 -5.48 14.99
C ALA A 45 -10.50 -4.77 16.33
N GLY A 46 -9.75 -3.73 16.70
CA GLY A 46 -10.01 -2.87 17.86
C GLY A 46 -9.52 -3.42 19.21
N TYR A 47 -8.60 -4.38 19.19
CA TYR A 47 -8.00 -4.92 20.42
C TYR A 47 -7.00 -3.95 21.06
N PRO A 48 -6.78 -4.04 22.38
CA PRO A 48 -5.86 -3.14 23.08
C PRO A 48 -4.40 -3.37 22.65
N ILE A 49 -3.70 -2.25 22.42
CA ILE A 49 -2.24 -2.22 22.28
C ILE A 49 -1.65 -2.08 23.69
N LEU A 50 -0.71 -2.96 24.02
CA LEU A 50 0.01 -2.96 25.29
C LEU A 50 1.11 -1.89 25.27
N GLU A 51 1.42 -1.32 26.43
CA GLU A 51 2.51 -0.37 26.63
C GLU A 51 3.89 -1.07 26.67
N SER A 52 4.22 -1.79 25.60
CA SER A 52 5.50 -2.47 25.40
C SER A 52 6.24 -1.92 24.18
N TYR A 53 7.57 -2.06 24.16
CA TYR A 53 8.37 -1.86 22.96
C TYR A 53 9.11 -3.16 22.60
N PRO A 54 8.87 -3.74 21.41
CA PRO A 54 7.93 -3.28 20.38
C PRO A 54 6.47 -3.35 20.83
N GLU A 55 5.60 -2.60 20.15
CA GLU A 55 4.16 -2.61 20.42
C GLU A 55 3.59 -4.02 20.27
N GLN A 56 2.72 -4.42 21.20
CA GLN A 56 2.02 -5.70 21.16
C GLN A 56 0.52 -5.48 21.20
N CYS A 57 -0.22 -6.27 20.43
CA CYS A 57 -1.69 -6.25 20.42
C CYS A 57 -2.20 -7.61 20.92
N GLN A 58 -3.12 -7.60 21.88
CA GLN A 58 -3.62 -8.82 22.52
C GLN A 58 -5.11 -9.03 22.28
N THR A 59 -5.45 -10.22 21.75
CA THR A 59 -6.83 -10.61 21.50
C THR A 59 -7.52 -11.17 22.74
N ALA A 60 -8.86 -11.24 22.72
CA ALA A 60 -9.66 -11.72 23.85
C ALA A 60 -9.43 -13.21 24.20
N ASP A 61 -8.98 -14.02 23.24
CA ASP A 61 -8.58 -15.41 23.43
C ASP A 61 -7.13 -15.58 23.93
N GLY A 62 -6.43 -14.47 24.16
CA GLY A 62 -5.09 -14.45 24.75
C GLY A 62 -3.93 -14.56 23.77
N ARG A 63 -4.17 -14.55 22.45
CA ARG A 63 -3.08 -14.44 21.46
C ARG A 63 -2.49 -13.04 21.51
N SER A 64 -1.16 -12.96 21.34
CA SER A 64 -0.43 -11.69 21.29
C SER A 64 0.31 -11.60 19.96
N PHE A 65 0.16 -10.48 19.28
CA PHE A 65 0.85 -10.15 18.04
C PHE A 65 1.82 -9.01 18.33
N THR A 66 3.06 -9.14 17.90
CA THR A 66 4.08 -8.10 18.05
C THR A 66 4.24 -7.37 16.72
N ARG A 67 4.35 -6.05 16.74
CA ARG A 67 4.65 -5.25 15.55
C ARG A 67 6.00 -5.68 14.96
N ASP A 68 6.04 -5.89 13.65
CA ASP A 68 7.30 -6.05 12.92
C ASP A 68 8.05 -4.71 12.87
N ILE A 69 9.26 -4.70 13.43
CA ILE A 69 10.16 -3.54 13.46
C ILE A 69 11.46 -3.78 12.69
N GLY A 70 11.53 -4.86 11.91
CA GLY A 70 12.76 -5.32 11.27
C GLY A 70 13.86 -5.59 12.31
N ASN A 71 15.04 -5.01 12.11
CA ASN A 71 16.17 -5.17 13.03
C ASN A 71 16.39 -3.95 13.96
N ALA A 72 15.41 -3.06 14.11
CA ALA A 72 15.59 -1.82 14.88
C ALA A 72 16.02 -2.05 16.33
N ASN A 73 15.56 -3.13 16.98
CA ASN A 73 15.97 -3.47 18.35
C ASN A 73 17.46 -3.80 18.48
N GLU A 74 18.06 -4.39 17.44
CA GLU A 74 19.46 -4.82 17.43
C GLU A 74 20.41 -3.61 17.34
N LEU A 75 19.92 -2.48 16.82
CA LEU A 75 20.70 -1.30 16.51
C LEU A 75 20.39 -0.09 17.40
N THR A 76 19.59 -0.23 18.45
CA THR A 76 19.16 0.85 19.36
C THR A 76 20.29 1.70 19.93
N ASN A 77 21.50 1.14 20.08
CA ASN A 77 22.69 1.87 20.56
C ASN A 77 23.47 2.60 19.45
N LEU A 78 23.17 2.30 18.19
CA LEU A 78 23.88 2.79 17.00
C LEU A 78 23.04 3.77 16.19
N ILE A 79 21.75 3.50 16.01
CA ILE A 79 20.84 4.30 15.19
C ILE A 79 19.39 4.11 15.66
N VAL A 80 18.64 5.20 15.68
CA VAL A 80 17.23 5.25 16.06
C VAL A 80 16.47 6.04 15.00
N LEU A 81 15.39 5.45 14.50
CA LEU A 81 14.49 6.07 13.53
C LEU A 81 13.29 6.68 14.27
N ASP A 82 13.06 7.98 14.09
CA ASP A 82 11.91 8.68 14.68
C ASP A 82 10.70 8.68 13.74
N SER A 83 10.95 8.85 12.43
CA SER A 83 9.93 8.85 11.38
C SER A 83 10.51 8.30 10.07
N PRO A 84 9.78 7.45 9.32
CA PRO A 84 8.47 6.87 9.67
C PRO A 84 8.58 5.79 10.76
N ARG A 85 7.45 5.48 11.42
CA ARG A 85 7.39 4.34 12.34
C ARG A 85 7.35 3.00 11.59
N PRO A 86 7.82 1.89 12.19
CA PRO A 86 7.73 0.59 11.56
C PRO A 86 6.29 0.17 11.21
N GLY A 87 6.09 -0.24 9.96
CA GLY A 87 4.78 -0.60 9.42
C GLY A 87 3.85 0.58 9.11
N GLU A 88 4.31 1.83 9.26
CA GLU A 88 3.55 3.02 8.90
C GLU A 88 3.27 3.04 7.39
N ARG A 89 2.07 3.54 7.04
CA ARG A 89 1.67 3.75 5.65
C ARG A 89 2.22 5.08 5.15
N VAL A 90 3.15 5.03 4.20
CA VAL A 90 3.84 6.20 3.66
C VAL A 90 3.41 6.55 2.23
N THR A 91 3.64 7.81 1.85
CA THR A 91 3.43 8.37 0.51
C THR A 91 4.64 9.22 0.10
N SER A 92 4.83 9.45 -1.19
CA SER A 92 5.89 10.34 -1.70
C SER A 92 5.42 11.80 -1.75
N PRO A 93 6.28 12.79 -1.42
CA PRO A 93 7.60 12.64 -0.81
C PRO A 93 7.52 12.11 0.63
N LEU A 94 8.50 11.31 1.05
CA LEU A 94 8.63 10.83 2.42
C LEU A 94 9.78 11.54 3.14
N THR A 95 9.47 12.12 4.30
CA THR A 95 10.47 12.68 5.21
C THR A 95 10.90 11.62 6.22
N ILE A 96 12.20 11.40 6.29
CA ILE A 96 12.86 10.42 7.17
C ILE A 96 13.72 11.18 8.16
N THR A 97 13.52 10.94 9.46
CA THR A 97 14.23 11.60 10.55
C THR A 97 14.59 10.61 11.64
N GLY A 98 15.69 10.89 12.31
CA GLY A 98 16.15 10.08 13.43
C GLY A 98 17.49 10.58 13.93
N GLN A 99 18.22 9.70 14.61
CA GLN A 99 19.56 9.97 15.10
C GLN A 99 20.43 8.73 14.98
N ALA A 100 21.69 8.93 14.62
CA ALA A 100 22.68 7.87 14.51
C ALA A 100 23.96 8.29 15.23
N ARG A 101 24.73 7.32 15.72
CA ARG A 101 26.08 7.58 16.25
C ARG A 101 26.91 8.25 15.16
N GLY A 102 27.77 9.19 15.53
CA GLY A 102 28.61 9.90 14.54
C GLY A 102 29.46 8.95 13.66
N THR A 103 29.82 7.77 14.16
CA THR A 103 30.49 6.69 13.41
C THR A 103 29.64 6.01 12.32
N TRP A 104 28.34 6.33 12.26
CA TRP A 104 27.45 5.88 11.19
C TRP A 104 27.60 6.72 9.91
N TYR A 105 28.07 7.95 10.07
CA TYR A 105 28.24 8.93 9.00
C TYR A 105 29.63 8.87 8.39
N PHE A 106 29.71 9.24 7.12
CA PHE A 106 30.94 9.65 6.45
C PHE A 106 30.63 10.89 5.62
N GLU A 107 31.53 11.88 5.64
CA GLU A 107 31.30 13.18 4.99
C GLU A 107 29.95 13.81 5.39
N ALA A 108 29.57 13.71 6.67
CA ALA A 108 28.31 14.18 7.23
C ALA A 108 27.04 13.54 6.65
N SER A 109 27.15 12.39 5.96
CA SER A 109 26.00 11.73 5.36
C SER A 109 26.08 10.21 5.41
N PHE A 110 24.98 9.55 5.09
CA PHE A 110 24.95 8.10 4.84
C PHE A 110 23.79 7.74 3.90
N PRO A 111 23.84 6.59 3.19
CA PRO A 111 22.82 6.23 2.21
C PRO A 111 21.51 5.78 2.86
N VAL A 112 20.39 6.27 2.33
CA VAL A 112 19.04 5.82 2.68
C VAL A 112 18.33 5.31 1.44
N GLU A 113 17.73 4.14 1.55
CA GLU A 113 17.15 3.40 0.44
C GLU A 113 15.72 2.94 0.78
N ILE A 114 14.82 3.02 -0.20
CA ILE A 114 13.50 2.40 -0.14
C ILE A 114 13.45 1.26 -1.15
N GLN A 115 13.04 0.08 -0.70
CA GLN A 115 12.81 -1.10 -1.54
C GLN A 115 11.33 -1.53 -1.49
N ASP A 116 10.86 -2.12 -2.58
CA ASP A 116 9.57 -2.83 -2.61
C ASP A 116 9.67 -4.25 -2.01
N GLU A 117 8.56 -4.97 -1.98
CA GLU A 117 8.46 -6.34 -1.47
C GLU A 117 9.40 -7.33 -2.21
N SER A 118 9.72 -7.07 -3.48
CA SER A 118 10.62 -7.91 -4.29
C SER A 118 12.10 -7.63 -4.04
N GLY A 119 12.43 -6.62 -3.24
CA GLY A 119 13.78 -6.13 -3.03
C GLY A 119 14.28 -5.19 -4.13
N LYS A 120 13.38 -4.69 -5.00
CA LYS A 120 13.74 -3.69 -5.99
C LYS A 120 13.82 -2.32 -5.34
N THR A 121 14.96 -1.65 -5.52
CA THR A 121 15.15 -0.26 -5.11
C THR A 121 14.19 0.68 -5.85
N LEU A 122 13.36 1.38 -5.10
CA LEU A 122 12.44 2.41 -5.58
C LEU A 122 13.10 3.78 -5.63
N ALA A 123 13.92 4.09 -4.62
CA ALA A 123 14.70 5.32 -4.53
C ALA A 123 15.85 5.16 -3.54
N GLN A 124 16.92 5.92 -3.74
CA GLN A 124 18.06 5.99 -2.82
C GLN A 124 18.63 7.42 -2.81
N VAL A 125 18.81 7.99 -1.62
CA VAL A 125 19.34 9.35 -1.42
C VAL A 125 20.20 9.41 -0.15
N PRO A 126 21.19 10.31 -0.05
CA PRO A 126 21.98 10.48 1.16
C PRO A 126 21.18 11.26 2.22
N ALA A 127 21.12 10.74 3.44
CA ALA A 127 20.65 11.50 4.60
C ALA A 127 21.77 12.35 5.18
N GLN A 128 21.44 13.58 5.58
CA GLN A 128 22.41 14.56 6.05
C GLN A 128 22.36 14.66 7.57
N ALA A 129 23.53 14.68 8.22
CA ALA A 129 23.68 15.04 9.61
C ALA A 129 23.22 16.49 9.84
N GLN A 130 22.54 16.72 10.96
CA GLN A 130 22.03 18.05 11.35
C GLN A 130 22.94 18.76 12.36
N GLY A 131 24.17 18.27 12.54
CA GLY A 131 25.13 18.80 13.49
C GLY A 131 26.53 18.20 13.31
N GLU A 132 27.39 18.41 14.30
CA GLU A 132 28.75 17.88 14.32
C GLU A 132 28.74 16.34 14.38
N TRP A 133 29.17 15.71 13.28
CA TRP A 133 29.10 14.25 13.11
C TRP A 133 30.37 13.51 13.50
N MET A 134 31.51 14.21 13.64
CA MET A 134 32.79 13.62 14.04
C MET A 134 32.84 13.35 15.55
N THR A 135 31.86 12.58 16.05
CA THR A 135 31.67 12.27 17.47
C THR A 135 31.27 10.80 17.65
N GLU A 136 31.36 10.30 18.88
CA GLU A 136 30.76 9.01 19.23
C GLU A 136 29.32 9.17 19.74
N GLU A 137 28.77 10.38 19.75
CA GLU A 137 27.43 10.65 20.27
C GLU A 137 26.36 10.51 19.19
N PHE A 138 25.09 10.48 19.62
CA PHE A 138 23.97 10.53 18.71
C PHE A 138 23.87 11.89 18.05
N VAL A 139 23.81 11.88 16.72
CA VAL A 139 23.70 13.06 15.86
C VAL A 139 22.42 12.90 15.05
N PRO A 140 21.51 13.90 15.05
CA PRO A 140 20.28 13.82 14.28
C PRO A 140 20.56 13.82 12.78
N PHE A 141 19.74 13.10 12.01
CA PHE A 141 19.71 13.15 10.56
C PHE A 141 18.32 13.51 10.04
N ALA A 142 18.28 14.06 8.83
CA ALA A 142 17.05 14.28 8.10
C ALA A 142 17.28 14.09 6.59
N VAL A 143 16.27 13.56 5.91
CA VAL A 143 16.22 13.48 4.46
C VAL A 143 14.77 13.47 3.98
N THR A 144 14.54 14.00 2.78
CA THR A 144 13.27 13.81 2.07
C THR A 144 13.56 13.04 0.79
N ILE A 145 12.82 11.96 0.56
CA ILE A 145 13.00 11.07 -0.58
C ILE A 145 11.72 11.00 -1.40
N ASP A 146 11.88 11.24 -2.71
CA ASP A 146 10.83 11.01 -3.70
C ASP A 146 10.92 9.58 -4.23
N PHE A 147 9.78 8.91 -4.37
CA PHE A 147 9.71 7.57 -4.94
C PHE A 147 8.39 7.33 -5.67
N ALA A 148 8.43 6.47 -6.70
CA ALA A 148 7.20 5.99 -7.32
C ALA A 148 6.55 4.95 -6.41
N ALA A 149 5.28 5.16 -6.06
CA ALA A 149 4.54 4.20 -5.27
C ALA A 149 4.58 2.81 -5.94
N PRO A 150 4.97 1.75 -5.22
CA PRO A 150 4.96 0.41 -5.79
C PRO A 150 3.53 -0.11 -5.94
N ILE A 151 3.36 -1.13 -6.78
CA ILE A 151 2.08 -1.86 -6.86
C ILE A 151 1.90 -2.71 -5.59
N SER A 152 2.99 -3.20 -4.99
CA SER A 152 2.96 -3.87 -3.69
C SER A 152 2.52 -2.89 -2.60
N GLY A 153 1.73 -3.37 -1.64
CA GLY A 153 1.33 -2.58 -0.47
C GLY A 153 2.43 -2.49 0.61
N THR A 154 3.55 -3.18 0.43
CA THR A 154 4.61 -3.39 1.41
C THR A 154 6.00 -3.19 0.79
N GLY A 155 6.98 -2.93 1.66
CA GLY A 155 8.41 -2.93 1.36
C GLY A 155 9.24 -2.53 2.58
N LYS A 156 10.43 -1.97 2.36
CA LYS A 156 11.41 -1.72 3.42
C LYS A 156 12.08 -0.37 3.23
N LEU A 157 12.34 0.29 4.35
CA LEU A 157 13.28 1.40 4.49
C LEU A 157 14.59 0.86 5.01
N ILE A 158 15.70 1.19 4.35
CA ILE A 158 17.03 0.73 4.70
C ILE A 158 17.93 1.96 4.88
N LEU A 159 18.46 2.14 6.09
CA LEU A 159 19.46 3.15 6.39
C LEU A 159 20.79 2.43 6.48
N HIS A 160 21.67 2.65 5.52
CA HIS A 160 22.98 2.02 5.47
C HIS A 160 23.96 2.84 6.30
N LYS A 161 24.83 2.16 7.06
CA LYS A 161 26.05 2.77 7.59
C LYS A 161 26.96 3.06 6.41
N ASP A 162 27.53 4.26 6.35
CA ASP A 162 28.45 4.55 5.26
C ASP A 162 29.72 3.71 5.39
N ASN A 163 30.11 3.05 4.30
CA ASN A 163 31.28 2.18 4.25
C ASN A 163 32.18 2.49 3.04
N PRO A 164 32.98 3.57 3.10
CA PRO A 164 33.91 3.93 2.02
C PRO A 164 34.95 2.84 1.72
N SER A 165 35.26 1.98 2.71
CA SER A 165 36.23 0.90 2.56
C SER A 165 35.70 -0.29 1.75
N GLY A 166 34.37 -0.45 1.66
CA GLY A 166 33.72 -1.63 1.06
C GLY A 166 34.01 -2.95 1.79
N LEU A 167 34.55 -2.89 3.01
CA LEU A 167 34.87 -4.07 3.81
C LEU A 167 33.64 -4.58 4.57
N PRO A 168 33.29 -5.88 4.48
CA PRO A 168 32.09 -6.43 5.11
C PRO A 168 31.98 -6.22 6.63
N GLU A 169 33.12 -6.17 7.34
CA GLU A 169 33.15 -5.90 8.79
C GLU A 169 32.66 -4.50 9.17
N ASN A 170 32.63 -3.56 8.21
CA ASN A 170 32.17 -2.20 8.42
C ASN A 170 30.72 -1.99 7.98
N ASP A 171 30.14 -2.96 7.26
CA ASP A 171 28.76 -2.92 6.78
C ASP A 171 27.78 -3.12 7.92
N ASN A 172 26.79 -2.24 7.99
CA ASN A 172 25.65 -2.39 8.88
C ASN A 172 24.46 -1.61 8.29
N SER A 173 23.24 -2.09 8.47
CA SER A 173 22.06 -1.42 7.95
C SER A 173 20.88 -1.58 8.90
N LEU A 174 20.21 -0.47 9.18
CA LEU A 174 18.90 -0.49 9.83
C LEU A 174 17.83 -0.74 8.78
N ILE A 175 17.05 -1.80 8.97
CA ILE A 175 15.97 -2.25 8.09
C ILE A 175 14.66 -2.10 8.86
N VAL A 176 13.77 -1.28 8.32
CA VAL A 176 12.45 -0.99 8.90
C VAL A 176 11.36 -1.32 7.89
N PRO A 177 10.35 -2.13 8.23
CA PRO A 177 9.26 -2.43 7.31
C PRO A 177 8.41 -1.18 7.06
N LEU A 178 7.99 -1.01 5.80
CA LEU A 178 7.10 0.07 5.36
C LEU A 178 5.83 -0.51 4.73
N LYS A 179 4.75 0.25 4.81
CA LYS A 179 3.56 0.05 3.99
C LYS A 179 3.39 1.21 3.04
N PHE A 180 2.95 0.93 1.82
CA PHE A 180 2.69 1.96 0.81
C PHE A 180 1.20 2.11 0.59
N THR A 181 0.78 3.29 0.15
CA THR A 181 -0.47 3.39 -0.61
C THR A 181 -0.16 2.87 -2.01
N PRO A 182 -0.68 1.67 -2.39
CA PRO A 182 -0.29 1.05 -3.64
C PRO A 182 -0.62 1.97 -4.80
N ALA A 183 0.29 2.08 -5.77
CA ALA A 183 0.01 2.77 -7.00
C ALA A 183 -1.21 2.11 -7.64
N THR A 184 -2.27 2.88 -7.79
CA THR A 184 -3.44 2.38 -8.48
C THR A 184 -3.09 2.28 -9.95
N THR A 185 -2.95 1.06 -10.45
CA THR A 185 -2.94 0.76 -11.89
C THR A 185 -4.34 0.92 -12.49
N THR A 186 -5.17 1.85 -11.96
CA THR A 186 -6.45 2.15 -12.58
C THR A 186 -6.15 2.55 -14.01
N PRO A 187 -6.62 1.78 -14.99
CA PRO A 187 -6.38 2.08 -16.37
C PRO A 187 -6.94 3.48 -16.62
N ILE A 188 -6.09 4.44 -17.00
CA ILE A 188 -6.56 5.77 -17.37
C ILE A 188 -7.30 5.58 -18.70
N THR A 189 -8.61 5.42 -18.63
CA THR A 189 -9.49 5.24 -19.79
C THR A 189 -9.77 6.56 -20.51
N SER A 190 -9.44 7.70 -19.89
CA SER A 190 -9.65 9.01 -20.50
C SER A 190 -8.81 9.19 -21.76
N GLY A 191 -9.48 9.29 -22.91
CA GLY A 191 -8.85 9.54 -24.21
C GLY A 191 -8.59 8.29 -25.05
N CYS A 192 -8.75 7.09 -24.49
CA CYS A 192 -8.64 5.84 -25.25
C CYS A 192 -10.01 5.32 -25.66
N VAL A 193 -10.12 4.85 -26.91
CA VAL A 193 -11.34 4.27 -27.47
C VAL A 193 -11.03 2.94 -28.15
N VAL A 194 -11.99 2.02 -28.09
CA VAL A 194 -11.94 0.80 -28.87
C VAL A 194 -12.23 1.14 -30.32
N GLY A 195 -11.39 0.64 -31.22
CA GLY A 195 -11.48 0.84 -32.66
C GLY A 195 -11.13 -0.43 -33.44
N GLY A 196 -11.06 -0.29 -34.76
CA GLY A 196 -10.93 -1.39 -35.70
C GLY A 196 -12.28 -2.03 -36.03
N CYS A 197 -12.40 -2.54 -37.25
CA CYS A 197 -13.63 -3.13 -37.76
C CYS A 197 -14.12 -4.35 -36.94
N SER A 198 -13.20 -5.06 -36.28
CA SER A 198 -13.46 -6.21 -35.41
C SER A 198 -13.31 -5.85 -33.92
N SER A 199 -13.31 -4.57 -33.57
CA SER A 199 -13.06 -4.06 -32.19
C SER A 199 -11.73 -4.52 -31.59
N GLN A 200 -10.72 -4.69 -32.44
CA GLN A 200 -9.43 -5.27 -32.07
C GLN A 200 -8.35 -4.23 -31.69
N LEU A 201 -8.61 -2.94 -31.92
CA LEU A 201 -7.67 -1.87 -31.63
C LEU A 201 -8.09 -1.11 -30.37
N CYS A 202 -7.10 -0.66 -29.60
CA CYS A 202 -7.26 0.35 -28.57
C CYS A 202 -6.42 1.56 -28.97
N VAL A 203 -7.06 2.68 -29.30
CA VAL A 203 -6.41 3.83 -29.95
C VAL A 203 -6.79 5.13 -29.26
N GLU A 204 -5.99 6.17 -29.51
CA GLU A 204 -6.32 7.53 -29.08
C GLU A 204 -7.61 7.99 -29.77
N LYS A 205 -8.50 8.63 -29.02
CA LYS A 205 -9.75 9.19 -29.55
C LYS A 205 -9.53 10.15 -30.72
N SER A 206 -8.40 10.85 -30.74
CA SER A 206 -8.01 11.78 -31.80
C SER A 206 -7.52 11.09 -33.09
N ALA A 207 -7.10 9.83 -33.02
CA ALA A 207 -6.58 9.08 -34.17
C ALA A 207 -7.68 8.47 -35.05
N GLY A 208 -8.94 8.49 -34.60
CA GLY A 208 -10.07 7.86 -35.27
C GLY A 208 -10.13 6.35 -35.03
N THR A 209 -11.30 5.75 -35.26
CA THR A 209 -11.58 4.33 -34.96
C THR A 209 -11.36 3.38 -36.13
N ASP A 210 -11.12 3.89 -37.34
CA ASP A 210 -11.27 3.11 -38.58
C ASP A 210 -9.93 2.63 -39.16
N ALA A 211 -8.89 2.56 -38.35
CA ALA A 211 -7.52 2.22 -38.77
C ALA A 211 -7.27 0.70 -38.94
N SER A 212 -8.26 -0.06 -39.44
CA SER A 212 -8.07 -1.51 -39.71
C SER A 212 -8.84 -2.00 -40.93
N THR A 213 -8.33 -3.07 -41.55
CA THR A 213 -9.11 -3.89 -42.47
C THR A 213 -10.21 -4.66 -41.70
N CYS A 214 -11.28 -5.08 -42.40
CA CYS A 214 -12.37 -5.88 -41.83
C CYS A 214 -12.07 -7.39 -41.88
N GLU A 215 -10.81 -7.76 -41.68
CA GLU A 215 -10.42 -9.16 -41.55
C GLU A 215 -10.78 -9.65 -40.14
N TRP A 216 -11.29 -10.88 -40.06
CA TRP A 216 -11.67 -11.50 -38.79
C TRP A 216 -10.66 -12.59 -38.40
N SER A 217 -10.24 -12.58 -37.13
CA SER A 217 -9.48 -13.67 -36.49
C SER A 217 -10.11 -14.00 -35.13
N PRO A 218 -10.16 -15.27 -34.70
CA PRO A 218 -10.72 -15.69 -33.42
C PRO A 218 -10.16 -14.94 -32.20
N LYS A 219 -8.89 -14.51 -32.25
CA LYS A 219 -8.25 -13.77 -31.15
C LYS A 219 -8.91 -12.41 -30.87
N TYR A 220 -9.61 -11.81 -31.84
CA TYR A 220 -10.27 -10.53 -31.64
C TYR A 220 -11.45 -10.61 -30.66
N ALA A 221 -12.07 -11.78 -30.52
CA ALA A 221 -13.09 -12.01 -29.51
C ALA A 221 -12.56 -11.81 -28.08
N CYS A 222 -11.26 -12.03 -27.85
CA CYS A 222 -10.63 -11.81 -26.54
C CYS A 222 -10.64 -10.34 -26.12
N TYR A 223 -10.67 -9.41 -27.08
CA TYR A 223 -10.66 -7.97 -26.79
C TYR A 223 -12.03 -7.42 -26.40
N GLN A 224 -13.12 -8.12 -26.68
CA GLN A 224 -14.48 -7.66 -26.33
C GLN A 224 -14.71 -7.55 -24.83
N ALA A 225 -14.05 -8.40 -24.04
CA ALA A 225 -14.07 -8.36 -22.57
C ALA A 225 -12.86 -7.63 -21.98
N ALA A 226 -11.97 -7.10 -22.82
CA ALA A 226 -10.77 -6.41 -22.39
C ALA A 226 -11.03 -4.93 -22.12
N THR A 227 -10.22 -4.33 -21.26
CA THR A 227 -10.26 -2.89 -21.00
C THR A 227 -9.27 -2.17 -21.92
N CYS A 228 -9.72 -1.14 -22.63
CA CYS A 228 -8.88 -0.25 -23.41
C CYS A 228 -8.52 1.00 -22.58
N ALA A 229 -7.22 1.24 -22.37
CA ALA A 229 -6.74 2.33 -21.52
C ALA A 229 -5.29 2.70 -21.81
N ARG A 230 -4.80 3.78 -21.18
CA ARG A 230 -3.38 4.13 -21.27
C ARG A 230 -2.52 3.16 -20.47
N ASN A 231 -1.44 2.70 -21.10
CA ASN A 231 -0.36 1.97 -20.44
C ASN A 231 0.58 2.93 -19.68
N THR A 232 1.58 2.37 -19.01
CA THR A 232 2.61 3.14 -18.26
C THR A 232 3.49 4.02 -19.14
N ALA A 233 3.54 3.76 -20.46
CA ALA A 233 4.21 4.61 -21.45
C ALA A 233 3.30 5.73 -21.98
N GLY A 234 2.08 5.87 -21.45
CA GLY A 234 1.12 6.90 -21.81
C GLY A 234 0.36 6.65 -23.13
N GLN A 235 0.47 5.45 -23.72
CA GLN A 235 -0.16 5.08 -24.99
C GLN A 235 -1.44 4.27 -24.75
N CYS A 236 -2.48 4.48 -25.58
CA CYS A 236 -3.65 3.61 -25.56
C CYS A 236 -3.30 2.17 -25.99
N ALA A 237 -3.57 1.21 -25.11
CA ALA A 237 -3.34 -0.21 -25.33
C ALA A 237 -4.36 -1.06 -24.54
N TRP A 238 -4.48 -2.33 -24.91
CA TRP A 238 -5.28 -3.28 -24.15
C TRP A 238 -4.62 -3.57 -22.79
N VAL A 239 -5.41 -3.50 -21.71
CA VAL A 239 -4.92 -3.83 -20.36
C VAL A 239 -4.61 -5.32 -20.29
N GLU A 240 -3.36 -5.64 -19.99
CA GLU A 240 -2.80 -6.99 -19.94
C GLU A 240 -3.27 -7.80 -18.71
N THR A 241 -4.56 -8.12 -18.66
CA THR A 241 -5.12 -8.97 -17.61
C THR A 241 -4.74 -10.45 -17.81
N PRO A 242 -4.64 -11.24 -16.72
CA PRO A 242 -4.41 -12.69 -16.84
C PRO A 242 -5.46 -13.40 -17.70
N THR A 243 -6.72 -12.93 -17.66
CA THR A 243 -7.82 -13.44 -18.48
C THR A 243 -7.62 -13.15 -19.96
N LEU A 244 -7.22 -11.92 -20.32
CA LEU A 244 -6.91 -11.55 -21.69
C LEU A 244 -5.73 -12.37 -22.24
N LYS A 245 -4.63 -12.48 -21.47
CA LYS A 245 -3.45 -13.28 -21.86
C LYS A 245 -3.80 -14.74 -22.13
N ALA A 246 -4.58 -15.35 -21.23
CA ALA A 246 -5.03 -16.73 -21.38
C ALA A 246 -5.95 -16.92 -22.61
N CYS A 247 -6.80 -15.94 -22.93
CA CYS A 247 -7.65 -16.00 -24.11
C CYS A 247 -6.82 -15.89 -25.40
N LEU A 248 -5.89 -14.94 -25.47
CA LEU A 248 -5.03 -14.74 -26.64
C LEU A 248 -4.12 -15.95 -26.89
N ALA A 249 -3.56 -16.55 -25.83
CA ALA A 249 -2.73 -17.75 -25.94
C ALA A 249 -3.48 -18.99 -26.45
N LYS A 250 -4.81 -19.05 -26.30
CA LYS A 250 -5.66 -20.13 -26.86
C LYS A 250 -6.03 -19.91 -28.32
N ASN A 251 -5.82 -18.70 -28.84
CA ASN A 251 -6.22 -18.27 -30.18
C ASN A 251 -5.02 -17.73 -30.98
N THR A 252 -3.80 -18.19 -30.69
CA THR A 252 -2.64 -17.98 -31.57
C THR A 252 -2.84 -18.76 -32.85
N ASP A 253 -2.84 -18.04 -33.98
CA ASP A 253 -2.91 -18.59 -35.34
C ASP A 253 -1.73 -19.54 -35.63
#